data_AF-A0A132N1N9-F1
#
_entry.id   AF-A0A132N1N9-F1
#
_cell.length_a   1.000
_cell.length_b   1.000
_cell.length_c   1.000
_cell.angle_alpha   90.00
_cell.angle_beta   90.00
_cell.angle_gamma   90.00
#
_symmetry.space_group_name_H-M   'P 1'
#
loop_
_entity.id
_entity.type
_entity.pdbx_description
1 polymer ?
#
loop_
_entity_poly.entity_id
_entity_poly.type
_entity_poly.pdbx_seq_one_letter_code
_entity_poly.pdbx_strand_id
1 'polypeptide(L)'
;MRVDLPHASRTTPGQIHTRVESFCRTGVVSSNQITGKSYRSRWYGWEHRKTKSAGPKTTSWIRVTVDPSCEPGTWHRWRTEGFGRAVINGRPYTAAAYNQNDKEIKCR
;
A
#
# COMPACT_ATOMS: atom_id res chain seq x y z
N MET A 1 -2.21 9.43 6.10
CA MET A 1 -2.02 8.15 5.36
C MET A 1 -1.25 7.19 6.25
N ARG A 2 -1.48 5.88 6.12
CA ARG A 2 -0.68 4.83 6.77
C ARG A 2 -0.36 3.72 5.76
N VAL A 3 0.83 3.14 5.88
CA VAL A 3 1.23 1.91 5.20
C VAL A 3 1.69 0.90 6.25
N ASP A 4 1.02 -0.24 6.32
CA ASP A 4 1.38 -1.31 7.25
C ASP A 4 2.66 -2.03 6.75
N LEU A 5 3.31 -2.80 7.64
CA LEU A 5 4.51 -3.55 7.25
C LEU A 5 4.15 -4.68 6.26
N PRO A 6 4.89 -4.85 5.14
CA PRO A 6 4.70 -5.98 4.24
C PRO A 6 4.94 -7.31 4.96
N HIS A 7 4.07 -8.29 4.74
CA HIS A 7 4.17 -9.61 5.36
C HIS A 7 3.61 -10.70 4.44
N ALA A 8 4.11 -11.92 4.58
CA ALA A 8 3.53 -13.06 3.90
C ALA A 8 2.09 -13.28 4.36
N SER A 9 1.18 -13.48 3.40
CA SER A 9 -0.21 -13.75 3.69
C SER A 9 -0.36 -15.01 4.54
N ARG A 10 -1.29 -14.97 5.49
CA ARG A 10 -1.63 -16.12 6.34
C ARG A 10 -2.75 -16.98 5.74
N THR A 11 -3.50 -16.43 4.78
CA THR A 11 -4.72 -17.06 4.24
C THR A 11 -4.60 -17.37 2.75
N THR A 12 -3.62 -16.80 2.05
CA THR A 12 -3.45 -16.95 0.61
C THR A 12 -1.98 -17.19 0.29
N PRO A 13 -1.56 -18.46 0.13
CA PRO A 13 -0.19 -18.80 -0.25
C PRO A 13 0.26 -18.08 -1.53
N GLY A 14 1.55 -17.83 -1.64
CA GLY A 14 2.17 -17.16 -2.79
C GLY A 14 1.88 -15.65 -2.83
N GLN A 15 1.54 -15.01 -1.70
CA GLN A 15 1.27 -13.57 -1.66
C GLN A 15 1.96 -12.86 -0.49
N ILE A 16 2.43 -11.64 -0.77
CA ILE A 16 2.78 -10.67 0.26
C ILE A 16 1.64 -9.66 0.37
N HIS A 17 1.15 -9.42 1.57
CA HIS A 17 0.09 -8.45 1.81
C HIS A 17 0.66 -7.18 2.44
N THR A 18 0.15 -6.04 1.99
CA THR A 18 0.39 -4.75 2.65
C THR A 18 -0.86 -3.91 2.58
N ARG A 19 -1.29 -3.36 3.71
CA ARG A 19 -2.43 -2.44 3.75
C ARG A 19 -1.94 -1.01 3.60
N VAL A 20 -2.65 -0.25 2.77
CA VAL A 20 -2.47 1.19 2.57
C VAL A 20 -3.78 1.88 2.90
N GLU A 21 -3.73 2.91 3.74
CA GLU A 21 -4.92 3.62 4.22
C GLU A 21 -4.78 5.14 4.04
N SER A 22 -5.84 5.75 3.52
CA SER A 22 -6.00 7.19 3.47
C SER A 22 -7.14 7.54 4.42
N PHE A 23 -6.86 8.42 5.38
CA PHE A 23 -7.81 8.82 6.40
C PHE A 23 -7.71 10.32 6.68
N CYS A 24 -8.87 10.93 6.96
CA CYS A 24 -9.01 12.31 7.40
C CYS A 24 -9.84 12.31 8.69
N ARG A 25 -9.39 12.99 9.74
CA ARG A 25 -10.11 13.04 11.03
C ARG A 25 -11.02 14.25 11.16
N THR A 26 -10.87 15.23 10.28
CA THR A 26 -11.55 16.52 10.34
C THR A 26 -11.93 16.99 8.94
N GLY A 27 -12.95 17.85 8.86
CA GLY A 27 -13.45 18.43 7.62
C GLY A 27 -14.41 17.53 6.84
N VAL A 28 -15.13 18.13 5.90
CA VAL A 28 -16.03 17.45 4.98
C VAL A 28 -15.22 16.95 3.79
N VAL A 29 -15.22 15.64 3.59
CA VAL A 29 -14.48 14.97 2.50
C VAL A 29 -15.39 14.83 1.28
N SER A 30 -15.09 15.57 0.21
CA SER A 30 -15.82 15.46 -1.06
C SER A 30 -15.16 14.50 -2.04
N SER A 31 -13.87 14.19 -1.86
CA SER A 31 -13.17 13.16 -2.61
C SER A 31 -12.01 12.61 -1.80
N ASN A 32 -11.81 11.30 -1.87
CA ASN A 32 -10.67 10.59 -1.31
C ASN A 32 -10.29 9.46 -2.26
N GLN A 33 -9.03 9.44 -2.67
CA GLN A 33 -8.43 8.48 -3.59
C GLN A 33 -7.13 7.98 -3.00
N ILE A 34 -6.84 6.71 -3.23
CA ILE A 34 -5.63 6.06 -2.75
C ILE A 34 -5.08 5.11 -3.80
N THR A 35 -3.76 5.06 -3.90
CA THR A 35 -3.01 4.12 -4.71
C THR A 35 -1.88 3.53 -3.88
N GLY A 36 -1.85 2.21 -3.75
CA GLY A 36 -0.73 1.47 -3.18
C GLY A 36 0.11 0.83 -4.28
N LYS A 37 1.43 0.91 -4.19
CA LYS A 37 2.39 0.25 -5.10
C LYS A 37 3.34 -0.61 -4.29
N SER A 38 3.45 -1.89 -4.61
CA SER A 38 4.35 -2.81 -3.92
C SER A 38 5.51 -3.23 -4.82
N TYR A 39 6.67 -3.39 -4.19
CA TYR A 39 7.96 -3.63 -4.80
C TYR A 39 8.69 -4.76 -4.08
N ARG A 40 9.51 -5.49 -4.85
CA ARG A 40 10.38 -6.56 -4.38
C ARG A 40 11.84 -6.16 -4.60
N SER A 41 12.72 -6.51 -3.66
CA SER A 41 14.16 -6.26 -3.83
C SER A 41 14.76 -7.03 -5.01
N ARG A 42 15.67 -6.39 -5.73
CA ARG A 42 16.57 -6.97 -6.74
C ARG A 42 18.01 -6.62 -6.42
N TRP A 43 18.95 -7.13 -7.22
CA TRP A 43 20.40 -6.88 -7.10
C TRP A 43 20.71 -5.38 -6.98
N TYR A 44 20.01 -4.55 -7.78
CA TYR A 44 20.09 -3.11 -7.70
C TYR A 44 18.69 -2.50 -7.65
N GLY A 45 18.22 -2.22 -6.44
CA GLY A 45 16.97 -1.48 -6.21
C GLY A 45 15.73 -2.36 -6.10
N TRP A 46 14.63 -1.87 -6.68
CA TRP A 46 13.28 -2.33 -6.40
C TRP A 46 12.54 -2.63 -7.70
N GLU A 47 12.08 -3.87 -7.86
CA GLU A 47 11.19 -4.28 -8.93
C GLU A 47 9.75 -3.99 -8.55
N HIS A 48 9.02 -3.23 -9.36
CA HIS A 48 7.58 -3.05 -9.18
C HIS A 48 6.84 -4.38 -9.40
N ARG A 49 5.93 -4.71 -8.49
CA ARG A 49 5.20 -6.00 -8.52
C ARG A 49 3.70 -5.83 -8.68
N LYS A 50 3.11 -4.81 -8.04
CA LYS A 50 1.67 -4.60 -8.10
C LYS A 50 1.29 -3.16 -7.76
N THR A 51 0.22 -2.70 -8.39
CA THR A 51 -0.47 -1.47 -8.04
C THR A 51 -1.92 -1.79 -7.69
N LYS A 52 -2.47 -1.14 -6.67
CA LYS A 52 -3.91 -1.22 -6.34
C LYS A 52 -4.43 0.16 -5.98
N SER A 53 -5.57 0.53 -6.53
CA SER A 53 -6.18 1.84 -6.30
C SER A 53 -7.61 1.70 -5.81
N ALA A 54 -8.09 2.72 -5.09
CA ALA A 54 -9.49 2.88 -4.74
C ALA A 54 -9.86 4.37 -4.73
N GLY A 55 -11.13 4.66 -5.01
CA GLY A 55 -11.66 6.01 -5.09
C GLY A 55 -11.90 6.51 -6.52
N PRO A 56 -12.43 7.73 -6.68
CA PRO A 56 -12.80 8.67 -5.61
C PRO A 56 -13.99 8.18 -4.76
N LYS A 57 -13.95 8.43 -3.46
CA LYS A 57 -15.09 8.23 -2.55
C LYS A 57 -15.24 9.45 -1.63
N THR A 58 -16.46 9.75 -1.22
CA THR A 58 -16.81 10.82 -0.25
C THR A 58 -16.66 10.39 1.21
N THR A 59 -15.85 9.35 1.48
CA THR A 59 -15.60 8.87 2.84
C THR A 59 -14.26 9.37 3.36
N SER A 60 -14.24 9.68 4.65
CA SER A 60 -13.06 10.09 5.38
C SER A 60 -12.01 9.01 5.50
N TRP A 61 -12.36 7.73 5.28
CA TRP A 61 -11.42 6.61 5.34
C TRP A 61 -11.61 5.64 4.17
N ILE A 62 -10.54 5.44 3.40
CA ILE A 62 -10.43 4.39 2.39
C ILE A 62 -9.18 3.56 2.61
N ARG A 63 -9.23 2.30 2.18
CA ARG A 63 -8.11 1.37 2.28
C ARG A 63 -7.99 0.51 1.03
N VAL A 64 -6.77 0.07 0.75
CA VAL A 64 -6.47 -1.00 -0.22
C VAL A 64 -5.47 -1.96 0.40
N THR A 65 -5.63 -3.26 0.11
CA THR A 65 -4.61 -4.27 0.41
C THR A 65 -3.87 -4.58 -0.89
N VAL A 66 -2.62 -4.16 -0.99
CA VAL A 66 -1.74 -4.53 -2.11
C VAL A 66 -1.21 -5.93 -1.82
N ASP A 67 -1.43 -6.81 -2.79
CA ASP A 67 -1.30 -8.26 -2.68
C ASP A 67 -0.52 -8.83 -3.89
N PRO A 68 0.77 -8.46 -4.08
CA PRO A 68 1.62 -9.04 -5.11
C PRO A 68 1.82 -10.54 -4.92
N SER A 69 1.81 -11.26 -6.04
CA SER A 69 2.20 -12.66 -6.06
C SER A 69 3.72 -12.81 -5.91
N CYS A 70 4.13 -13.81 -5.15
CA CYS A 70 5.51 -14.23 -4.93
C CYS A 70 5.63 -15.75 -5.09
N GLU A 71 6.83 -16.20 -5.43
CA GLU A 71 7.13 -17.63 -5.53
C GLU A 71 7.32 -18.20 -4.12
N PRO A 72 6.55 -19.23 -3.72
CA PRO A 72 6.67 -19.84 -2.40
C PRO A 72 8.10 -20.30 -2.11
N GLY A 73 8.58 -20.05 -0.90
CA GLY A 73 9.93 -20.42 -0.49
C GLY A 73 11.00 -19.37 -0.75
N THR A 74 10.75 -18.39 -1.64
CA THR A 74 11.71 -17.32 -1.94
C THR A 74 11.82 -16.30 -0.82
N TRP A 75 13.00 -15.70 -0.68
CA TRP A 75 13.32 -14.68 0.30
C TRP A 75 13.59 -13.36 -0.40
N HIS A 76 12.85 -12.32 -0.01
CA HIS A 76 13.03 -10.98 -0.55
C HIS A 76 12.67 -9.94 0.50
N ARG A 77 13.24 -8.74 0.39
CA ARG A 77 12.70 -7.55 1.04
C ARG A 77 11.55 -7.01 0.20
N TRP A 78 10.54 -6.50 0.87
CA TRP A 78 9.39 -5.88 0.23
C TRP A 78 9.24 -4.45 0.71
N ARG A 79 8.82 -3.57 -0.19
CA ARG A 79 8.47 -2.17 0.08
C ARG A 79 7.12 -1.89 -0.53
N THR A 80 6.26 -1.20 0.21
CA THR A 80 5.00 -0.69 -0.34
C THR A 80 4.93 0.80 -0.11
N GLU A 81 4.57 1.53 -1.16
CA GLU A 81 4.34 2.96 -1.16
C GLU A 81 2.85 3.22 -1.28
N GLY A 82 2.35 4.20 -0.54
CA GLY A 82 0.99 4.72 -0.62
C GLY A 82 1.00 6.15 -1.15
N PHE A 83 0.06 6.45 -2.04
CA PHE A 83 -0.20 7.79 -2.57
C PHE A 83 -1.69 8.11 -2.42
N GLY A 84 -2.00 9.29 -1.93
CA GLY A 84 -3.34 9.69 -1.53
C GLY A 84 -3.64 11.07 -2.06
N ARG A 85 -4.85 11.24 -2.59
CA ARG A 85 -5.38 12.52 -3.04
C ARG A 85 -6.76 12.69 -2.46
N ALA A 86 -7.02 13.81 -1.81
CA ALA A 86 -8.32 14.10 -1.22
C ALA A 86 -8.73 15.55 -1.46
N VAL A 87 -10.03 15.82 -1.43
CA VAL A 87 -10.59 17.17 -1.39
C VAL A 87 -11.35 17.29 -0.07
N ILE A 88 -10.88 18.19 0.80
CA ILE A 88 -11.38 18.41 2.16
C ILE A 88 -11.78 19.87 2.29
N ASN A 89 -13.03 20.14 2.65
CA ASN A 89 -13.59 21.50 2.69
C ASN A 89 -13.34 22.27 1.37
N GLY A 90 -13.46 21.57 0.23
CA GLY A 90 -13.23 22.15 -1.11
C GLY A 90 -11.76 22.36 -1.50
N ARG A 91 -10.79 22.03 -0.64
CA ARG A 91 -9.35 22.19 -0.92
C ARG A 91 -8.68 20.86 -1.23
N PRO A 92 -7.80 20.77 -2.25
CA PRO A 92 -7.08 19.55 -2.56
C PRO A 92 -5.92 19.31 -1.59
N TYR A 93 -5.72 18.05 -1.22
CA TYR A 93 -4.63 17.56 -0.37
C TYR A 93 -4.00 16.33 -0.99
N THR A 94 -2.69 16.19 -0.84
CA THR A 94 -1.95 15.00 -1.23
C THR A 94 -1.11 14.50 -0.08
N ALA A 95 -0.98 13.19 0.06
CA ALA A 95 -0.10 12.57 1.04
C ALA A 95 0.57 11.34 0.44
N ALA A 96 1.77 11.03 0.91
CA ALA A 96 2.49 9.80 0.59
C ALA A 96 3.12 9.23 1.86
N ALA A 97 3.25 7.91 1.90
CA ALA A 97 3.94 7.17 2.95
C ALA A 97 4.48 5.87 2.36
N TYR A 98 5.45 5.26 3.01
CA TYR A 98 5.91 3.92 2.64
C TYR A 98 6.27 3.12 3.89
N ASN A 99 6.31 1.80 3.72
CA ASN A 99 6.87 0.90 4.71
C ASN A 99 7.61 -0.24 4.00
N GLN A 100 8.64 -0.78 4.64
CA GLN A 100 9.50 -1.80 4.06
C GLN A 100 10.00 -2.78 5.12
N ASN A 101 10.42 -3.96 4.69
CA ASN A 101 11.14 -4.89 5.56
C ASN A 101 12.63 -4.55 5.60
N ASP A 102 13.21 -4.48 6.80
CA ASP A 102 14.66 -4.32 6.98
C ASP A 102 15.43 -5.58 6.58
N LYS A 103 14.85 -6.75 6.88
CA LYS A 103 15.36 -8.08 6.52
C LYS A 103 14.43 -8.74 5.51
N GLU A 104 14.95 -9.71 4.77
CA GLU A 104 14.15 -10.51 3.86
C GLU A 104 13.08 -11.31 4.62
N ILE A 105 11.92 -11.46 3.99
CA ILE A 105 10.84 -12.31 4.47
C ILE A 105 10.59 -13.44 3.48
N LYS A 106 10.26 -14.62 4.00
CA LYS A 106 9.93 -15.79 3.19
C LYS A 106 8.52 -15.67 2.63
N CYS A 107 8.37 -15.86 1.32
CA CYS A 107 7.07 -16.09 0.71
C CYS A 107 6.53 -17.46 1.17
N ARG A 108 5.32 -17.48 1.72
CA ARG A 108 4.66 -18.71 2.20
C ARG A 108 3.84 -19.36 1.11
#